data_AF-A0A3D2R6G2-F1
#
_entry.id   AF-A0A3D2R6G2-F1
#
_cell.length_a   1.000
_cell.length_b   1.000
_cell.length_c   1.000
_cell.angle_alpha   90.00
_cell.angle_beta   90.00
_cell.angle_gamma   90.00
#
_symmetry.space_group_name_H-M   'P 1'
#
loop_
_entity.id
_entity.type
_entity.pdbx_description
1 polymer ?
#
loop_
_entity_poly.entity_id
_entity_poly.type
_entity_poly.pdbx_seq_one_letter_code
_entity_poly.pdbx_strand_id
1 'polypeptide(L)'
;MPHKTSSLFKSLGLVGLLTFLFSPIIQAQIGIGTTTPEGAIDVAGNNSGLLFPRVSLQSMRDVTTVVNPNGGSLAAGTTVFNTNNSTTGRDDVQVGVYTFDGTQWNPQFSREDYALYKQTSGCFRAPIRSGNLEYATASRIDGLINQVFTPKYSDM
;
A
#
# COMPACT_ATOMS: atom_id res chain seq x y z
N MET A 1 21.31 -7.04 74.22
CA MET A 1 20.79 -6.00 73.31
C MET A 1 19.95 -6.67 72.23
N PRO A 2 18.61 -6.57 72.23
CA PRO A 2 17.81 -7.21 71.18
C PRO A 2 17.90 -6.38 69.89
N HIS A 3 18.27 -7.04 68.80
CA HIS A 3 18.50 -6.44 67.48
C HIS A 3 17.16 -6.06 66.83
N LYS A 4 16.97 -4.77 66.54
CA LYS A 4 15.75 -4.15 66.00
C LYS A 4 15.57 -4.44 64.49
N THR A 5 15.67 -5.70 64.07
CA THR A 5 15.62 -6.10 62.65
C THR A 5 14.21 -6.08 62.06
N SER A 6 13.15 -6.27 62.87
CA SER A 6 11.77 -6.39 62.37
C SER A 6 11.18 -5.08 61.81
N SER A 7 11.73 -3.92 62.21
CA SER A 7 11.32 -2.60 61.73
C SER A 7 11.73 -2.35 60.28
N LEU A 8 12.89 -2.87 59.87
CA LEU A 8 13.49 -2.64 58.55
C LEU A 8 12.77 -3.42 57.45
N PHE A 9 12.36 -4.67 57.71
CA PHE A 9 11.60 -5.47 56.76
C PHE A 9 10.20 -4.92 56.49
N LYS A 10 9.55 -4.32 57.51
CA LYS A 10 8.26 -3.65 57.36
C LYS A 10 8.36 -2.35 56.55
N SER A 11 9.39 -1.54 56.80
CA SER A 11 9.63 -0.33 56.01
C SER A 11 9.99 -0.64 54.56
N LEU A 12 10.71 -1.73 54.30
CA LEU A 12 11.07 -2.13 52.94
C LEU A 12 9.84 -2.63 52.16
N GLY A 13 8.98 -3.43 52.80
CA GLY A 13 7.70 -3.85 52.21
C GLY A 13 6.76 -2.66 51.95
N LEU A 14 6.74 -1.67 52.85
CA LEU A 14 5.95 -0.45 52.68
C LEU A 14 6.45 0.39 51.51
N VAL A 15 7.78 0.61 51.39
CA VAL A 15 8.37 1.36 50.27
C VAL A 15 8.10 0.66 48.93
N GLY A 16 8.22 -0.68 48.87
CA GLY A 16 7.90 -1.45 47.66
C GLY A 16 6.42 -1.42 47.27
N LEU A 17 5.52 -1.41 48.25
CA LEU A 17 4.08 -1.26 48.01
C LEU A 17 3.74 0.15 47.50
N LEU A 18 4.35 1.19 48.09
CA LEU A 18 4.18 2.57 47.65
C LEU A 18 4.69 2.77 46.22
N THR A 19 5.87 2.26 45.85
CA THR A 19 6.36 2.39 44.47
C THR A 19 5.48 1.66 43.45
N PHE A 20 4.87 0.52 43.82
CA PHE A 20 3.92 -0.19 42.96
C PHE A 20 2.59 0.57 42.79
N LEU A 21 2.06 1.15 43.87
CA LEU A 21 0.80 1.92 43.85
C LEU A 21 0.91 3.26 43.13
N PHE A 22 2.11 3.83 43.04
CA PHE A 22 2.38 5.11 42.35
C PHE A 22 3.11 4.92 41.01
N SER A 23 3.04 3.74 40.39
CA SER A 23 3.65 3.52 39.08
C SER A 23 2.96 4.41 38.02
N PRO A 24 3.70 5.25 37.29
CA PRO A 24 3.10 6.07 36.23
C PRO A 24 2.59 5.18 35.10
N ILE A 25 1.39 5.45 34.61
CA ILE A 25 0.88 4.85 33.38
C ILE A 25 1.67 5.50 32.22
N ILE A 26 2.69 4.81 31.72
CA ILE A 26 3.47 5.26 30.56
C ILE A 26 2.68 4.90 29.30
N GLN A 27 2.23 5.93 28.58
CA GLN A 27 1.58 5.81 27.28
C GLN A 27 2.65 5.91 26.18
N ALA A 28 2.79 4.88 25.34
CA ALA A 28 3.87 4.76 24.36
C ALA A 28 3.42 5.03 22.90
N GLN A 29 2.50 5.98 22.69
CA GLN A 29 2.15 6.46 21.34
C GLN A 29 3.23 7.39 20.76
N ILE A 30 3.44 7.33 19.44
CA ILE A 30 4.42 8.16 18.73
C ILE A 30 3.67 9.26 17.96
N GLY A 31 3.55 10.44 18.57
CA GLY A 31 3.13 11.66 17.87
C GLY A 31 4.34 12.40 17.31
N ILE A 32 4.32 12.71 16.01
CA ILE A 32 5.31 13.57 15.35
C ILE A 32 4.59 14.87 14.97
N GLY A 33 4.97 15.99 15.61
CA GLY A 33 4.30 17.27 15.39
C GLY A 33 2.95 17.42 16.11
N THR A 34 2.52 16.44 16.91
CA THR A 34 1.32 16.48 17.76
C THR A 34 1.59 15.87 19.14
N THR A 35 0.98 16.42 20.19
CA THR A 35 0.98 15.86 21.55
C THR A 35 -0.26 15.02 21.85
N THR A 36 -1.25 15.04 20.95
CA THR A 36 -2.53 14.33 21.05
C THR A 36 -2.73 13.48 19.80
N PRO A 37 -1.92 12.43 19.59
CA PRO A 37 -2.01 11.62 18.38
C PRO A 37 -3.32 10.83 18.34
N GLU A 38 -3.91 10.71 17.15
CA GLU A 38 -5.16 9.96 16.91
C GLU A 38 -4.92 8.48 16.56
N GLY A 39 -3.66 8.06 16.50
CA GLY A 39 -3.24 6.68 16.23
C GLY A 39 -1.93 6.32 16.92
N ALA A 40 -1.49 5.07 16.76
CA ALA A 40 -0.22 4.61 17.32
C ALA A 40 0.98 5.39 16.76
N ILE A 41 0.88 5.80 15.50
CA ILE A 41 1.75 6.77 14.84
C ILE A 41 0.84 7.84 14.23
N ASP A 42 1.08 9.11 14.57
CA ASP A 42 0.38 10.25 13.98
C ASP A 42 1.40 11.33 13.62
N VAL A 43 1.37 11.78 12.36
CA VAL A 43 2.29 12.79 11.82
C VAL A 43 1.47 14.02 11.43
N ALA A 44 1.50 15.04 12.28
CA ALA A 44 0.80 16.30 12.05
C ALA A 44 1.73 17.35 11.42
N GLY A 45 1.24 18.03 10.38
CA GLY A 45 1.97 19.12 9.72
C GLY A 45 1.45 19.41 8.31
N ASN A 46 1.72 20.61 7.80
CA ASN A 46 1.19 21.09 6.51
C ASN A 46 2.26 21.16 5.40
N ASN A 47 3.54 20.92 5.72
CA ASN A 47 4.67 21.20 4.84
C ASN A 47 5.67 20.03 4.76
N SER A 48 5.32 18.87 5.29
CA SER A 48 6.18 17.68 5.32
C SER A 48 5.33 16.43 5.21
N GLY A 49 5.93 15.35 4.70
CA GLY A 49 5.25 14.08 4.51
C GLY A 49 6.08 12.91 5.03
N LEU A 50 5.56 11.70 4.86
CA LEU A 50 6.25 10.47 5.22
C LEU A 50 7.14 9.99 4.07
N LEU A 51 8.41 9.73 4.34
CA LEU A 51 9.29 9.05 3.40
C LEU A 51 9.32 7.55 3.71
N PHE A 52 8.66 6.76 2.87
CA PHE A 52 8.76 5.30 2.95
C PHE A 52 10.16 4.80 2.56
N PRO A 53 10.60 3.64 3.09
CA PRO A 53 11.81 2.98 2.62
C PRO A 53 11.79 2.79 1.11
N ARG A 54 12.87 3.19 0.43
CA ARG A 54 13.01 3.08 -1.02
C ARG A 54 13.68 1.76 -1.36
N VAL A 55 13.00 0.92 -2.14
CA VAL A 55 13.48 -0.41 -2.51
C VAL A 55 13.25 -0.67 -3.99
N SER A 56 14.04 -1.57 -4.57
CA SER A 56 13.94 -1.94 -5.99
C SER A 56 13.26 -3.30 -6.13
N LEU A 57 11.92 -3.32 -6.07
CA LEU A 57 11.17 -4.57 -6.20
C LEU A 57 11.36 -5.16 -7.60
N GLN A 58 11.48 -6.48 -7.68
CA GLN A 58 11.63 -7.18 -8.96
C GLN A 58 10.28 -7.59 -9.57
N SER A 59 9.27 -7.81 -8.74
CA SER A 59 7.89 -8.14 -9.13
C SER A 59 6.94 -7.95 -7.94
N MET A 60 5.62 -8.05 -8.18
CA MET A 60 4.61 -8.06 -7.11
C MET A 60 4.76 -9.26 -6.15
N ARG A 61 5.51 -10.29 -6.54
CA ARG A 61 5.77 -11.49 -5.71
C ARG A 61 7.14 -11.48 -5.01
N ASP A 62 7.90 -10.40 -5.15
CA ASP A 62 9.25 -10.31 -4.59
C ASP A 62 9.24 -10.17 -3.06
N VAL A 63 9.42 -11.28 -2.35
CA VAL A 63 9.55 -11.32 -0.88
C VAL A 63 10.99 -11.33 -0.39
N THR A 64 11.95 -11.04 -1.27
CA THR A 64 13.39 -11.14 -0.97
C THR A 64 14.06 -9.78 -0.81
N THR A 65 13.59 -8.78 -1.56
CA THR A 65 14.12 -7.40 -1.48
C THR A 65 13.85 -6.75 -0.13
N VAL A 66 12.71 -7.06 0.50
CA VAL A 66 12.35 -6.58 1.84
C VAL A 66 12.22 -7.78 2.76
N VAL A 67 12.96 -7.77 3.87
CA VAL A 67 13.02 -8.88 4.81
C VAL A 67 12.40 -8.51 6.14
N ASN A 68 11.86 -9.52 6.83
CA ASN A 68 11.46 -9.37 8.23
C ASN A 68 12.73 -9.36 9.11
N PRO A 69 13.01 -8.27 9.87
CA PRO A 69 14.21 -8.19 10.71
C PRO A 69 14.21 -9.23 11.84
N ASN A 70 13.05 -9.73 12.26
CA ASN A 70 12.92 -10.78 13.26
C ASN A 70 13.01 -12.19 12.65
N GLY A 71 13.28 -12.31 11.34
CA GLY A 71 13.25 -13.55 10.59
C GLY A 71 11.83 -14.02 10.23
N GLY A 72 11.76 -15.12 9.47
CA GLY A 72 10.49 -15.68 8.99
C GLY A 72 9.91 -14.91 7.79
N SER A 73 8.62 -15.13 7.53
CA SER A 73 7.90 -14.49 6.43
C SER A 73 7.78 -12.98 6.64
N LEU A 74 7.78 -12.23 5.54
CA LEU A 74 7.49 -10.79 5.55
C LEU A 74 6.08 -10.55 6.11
N ALA A 75 5.95 -9.59 7.02
CA ALA A 75 4.68 -9.27 7.64
C ALA A 75 3.75 -8.51 6.68
N ALA A 76 2.46 -8.88 6.68
CA ALA A 76 1.42 -8.10 6.01
C ALA A 76 1.34 -6.68 6.60
N GLY A 77 1.01 -5.70 5.76
CA GLY A 77 1.02 -4.27 6.09
C GLY A 77 2.37 -3.58 5.89
N THR A 78 3.44 -4.31 5.55
CA THR A 78 4.73 -3.69 5.21
C THR A 78 4.56 -2.77 4.00
N THR A 79 4.93 -1.50 4.15
CA THR A 79 4.76 -0.47 3.10
C THR A 79 6.10 0.12 2.68
N VAL A 80 6.34 0.21 1.37
CA VAL A 80 7.59 0.71 0.79
C VAL A 80 7.32 1.59 -0.44
N PHE A 81 8.30 2.40 -0.82
CA PHE A 81 8.34 3.06 -2.12
C PHE A 81 9.21 2.25 -3.07
N ASN A 82 8.60 1.65 -4.10
CA ASN A 82 9.31 0.95 -5.15
C ASN A 82 9.96 1.93 -6.13
N THR A 83 11.22 1.70 -6.49
CA THR A 83 12.00 2.53 -7.42
C THR A 83 12.23 1.88 -8.79
N ASN A 84 11.68 0.69 -9.04
CA ASN A 84 11.93 -0.08 -10.26
C ASN A 84 10.67 -0.21 -11.15
N ASN A 85 10.85 -0.20 -12.47
CA ASN A 85 9.84 -0.64 -13.42
C ASN A 85 10.25 -2.02 -13.95
N SER A 86 9.52 -3.06 -13.60
CA SER A 86 9.81 -4.41 -14.07
C SER A 86 9.00 -4.76 -15.32
N THR A 87 9.37 -5.88 -15.97
CA THR A 87 8.71 -6.41 -17.18
C THR A 87 8.30 -7.87 -16.99
N THR A 88 7.78 -8.21 -15.81
CA THR A 88 7.40 -9.57 -15.41
C THR A 88 5.97 -9.97 -15.80
N GLY A 89 5.33 -9.24 -16.72
CA GLY A 89 3.97 -9.51 -17.17
C GLY A 89 2.93 -9.13 -16.12
N ARG A 90 2.10 -10.08 -15.68
CA ARG A 90 1.01 -9.84 -14.72
C ARG A 90 1.49 -9.33 -13.35
N ASP A 91 2.67 -9.75 -12.93
CA ASP A 91 3.24 -9.37 -11.63
C ASP A 91 4.24 -8.21 -11.75
N ASP A 92 4.15 -7.41 -12.81
CA ASP A 92 5.06 -6.27 -12.98
C ASP A 92 4.84 -5.18 -11.93
N VAL A 93 5.93 -4.50 -11.58
CA VAL A 93 5.90 -3.34 -10.69
C VAL A 93 6.29 -2.09 -11.44
N GLN A 94 5.75 -0.96 -11.01
CA GLN A 94 6.10 0.36 -11.50
C GLN A 94 6.58 1.22 -10.31
N VAL A 95 7.28 2.32 -10.58
CA VAL A 95 7.67 3.26 -9.52
C VAL A 95 6.43 3.76 -8.77
N GLY A 96 6.41 3.62 -7.44
CA GLY A 96 5.26 4.01 -6.63
C GLY A 96 5.24 3.37 -5.23
N VAL A 97 4.21 3.69 -4.46
CA VAL A 97 4.00 3.11 -3.11
C VAL A 97 3.33 1.75 -3.22
N TYR A 98 3.87 0.76 -2.50
CA TYR A 98 3.33 -0.60 -2.43
C TYR A 98 3.16 -1.04 -0.98
N THR A 99 2.09 -1.80 -0.71
CA THR A 99 1.84 -2.46 0.58
C THR A 99 1.74 -3.96 0.39
N PHE A 100 2.50 -4.72 1.17
CA PHE A 100 2.47 -6.18 1.16
C PHE A 100 1.24 -6.70 1.91
N ASP A 101 0.45 -7.58 1.30
CA ASP A 101 -0.76 -8.16 1.95
C ASP A 101 -0.51 -9.49 2.67
N GLY A 102 0.74 -9.98 2.67
CA GLY A 102 1.11 -11.31 3.15
C GLY A 102 1.44 -12.30 2.03
N THR A 103 1.06 -11.98 0.79
CA THR A 103 1.26 -12.82 -0.40
C THR A 103 1.82 -12.08 -1.61
N GLN A 104 1.48 -10.79 -1.76
CA GLN A 104 1.96 -9.93 -2.85
C GLN A 104 2.03 -8.46 -2.43
N TRP A 105 2.80 -7.71 -3.19
CA TRP A 105 2.84 -6.25 -3.14
C TRP A 105 1.70 -5.67 -3.96
N ASN A 106 0.83 -4.90 -3.30
CA ASN A 106 -0.27 -4.21 -3.94
C ASN A 106 0.06 -2.72 -4.12
N PRO A 107 -0.04 -2.19 -5.36
CA PRO A 107 0.18 -0.77 -5.60
C PRO A 107 -0.88 0.06 -4.87
N GLN A 108 -0.46 1.17 -4.27
CA GLN A 108 -1.34 2.13 -3.61
C GLN A 108 -1.68 3.30 -4.55
N PHE A 109 -1.90 2.97 -5.82
CA PHE A 109 -2.25 3.91 -6.90
C PHE A 109 -3.02 3.18 -8.00
N SER A 110 -3.88 3.89 -8.72
CA SER A 110 -4.58 3.33 -9.88
C SER A 110 -3.59 3.03 -11.00
N ARG A 111 -3.63 1.80 -11.50
CA ARG A 111 -2.93 1.41 -12.72
C ARG A 111 -3.91 1.52 -13.87
N GLU A 112 -3.83 2.61 -14.63
CA GLU A 112 -4.67 2.81 -15.81
C GLU A 112 -3.83 2.57 -17.07
N ASP A 113 -4.40 1.83 -18.02
CA ASP A 113 -3.88 1.71 -19.37
C ASP A 113 -4.97 2.13 -20.35
N TYR A 114 -4.64 3.01 -21.29
CA TYR A 114 -5.56 3.42 -22.34
C TYR A 114 -4.85 3.33 -23.69
N ALA A 115 -5.48 2.61 -24.63
CA ALA A 115 -5.06 2.60 -26.02
C ALA A 115 -5.97 3.54 -26.82
N LEU A 116 -5.37 4.56 -27.42
CA LEU A 116 -6.10 5.51 -28.28
C LEU A 116 -5.94 5.11 -29.74
N TYR A 117 -7.03 4.62 -30.34
CA TYR A 117 -7.09 4.29 -31.75
C TYR A 117 -7.67 5.47 -32.52
N LYS A 118 -6.81 6.23 -33.21
CA LYS A 118 -7.25 7.34 -34.08
C LYS A 118 -7.84 6.77 -35.36
N GLN A 119 -9.08 7.12 -35.68
CA GLN A 119 -9.65 6.89 -37.00
C GLN A 119 -8.94 7.82 -38.00
N THR A 120 -8.24 7.26 -38.97
CA THR A 120 -7.51 8.03 -39.99
C THR A 120 -8.30 8.21 -41.29
N SER A 121 -9.42 7.51 -41.49
CA SER A 121 -10.23 7.63 -42.72
C SER A 121 -11.65 7.09 -42.53
N GLY A 122 -12.65 7.78 -43.09
CA GLY A 122 -14.04 7.34 -43.14
C GLY A 122 -15.05 8.46 -42.88
N CYS A 123 -15.79 8.88 -43.90
CA CYS A 123 -16.98 9.70 -43.69
C CYS A 123 -18.07 8.84 -43.02
N PHE A 124 -18.36 9.05 -41.73
CA PHE A 124 -19.53 8.49 -41.06
C PHE A 124 -20.82 9.21 -41.48
N ARG A 125 -21.13 9.22 -42.78
CA ARG A 125 -22.52 9.35 -43.20
C ARG A 125 -23.03 7.94 -43.36
N ALA A 126 -23.92 7.49 -42.48
CA ALA A 126 -24.77 6.37 -42.84
C ALA A 126 -25.47 6.77 -44.15
N PRO A 127 -25.24 6.08 -45.29
CA PRO A 127 -26.07 6.34 -46.45
C PRO A 127 -27.52 6.12 -46.00
N ILE A 128 -28.41 7.07 -46.31
CA ILE A 128 -29.85 6.83 -46.18
C ILE A 128 -30.15 5.65 -47.12
N ARG A 129 -30.21 4.44 -46.57
CA ARG A 129 -30.63 3.24 -47.29
C ARG A 129 -32.11 3.07 -47.03
N SER A 130 -32.88 3.04 -48.12
CA SER A 130 -34.29 2.66 -48.06
C SER A 130 -34.37 1.16 -47.78
N GLY A 131 -34.93 0.77 -46.64
CA GLY A 131 -35.08 -0.63 -46.20
C GLY A 131 -34.91 -0.83 -44.68
N ASN A 132 -35.23 -2.03 -44.19
CA ASN A 132 -35.02 -2.41 -42.79
C ASN A 132 -33.52 -2.47 -42.48
N LEU A 133 -33.09 -1.80 -41.40
CA LEU A 133 -31.70 -1.84 -40.93
C LEU A 133 -31.44 -3.18 -40.24
N GLU A 134 -30.66 -4.06 -40.86
CA GLU A 134 -30.17 -5.27 -40.21
C GLU A 134 -28.96 -4.93 -39.33
N TYR A 135 -29.02 -5.31 -38.04
CA TYR A 135 -27.97 -5.06 -37.04
C TYR A 135 -26.57 -5.60 -37.45
N ALA A 136 -26.51 -6.51 -38.41
CA ALA A 136 -25.30 -7.14 -38.90
C ALA A 136 -24.40 -6.25 -39.78
N THR A 137 -24.87 -5.05 -40.18
CA THR A 137 -24.09 -4.10 -41.00
C THR A 137 -23.76 -2.81 -40.26
N ALA A 138 -23.65 -2.81 -38.93
CA ALA A 138 -23.00 -1.70 -38.24
C ALA A 138 -21.66 -1.43 -38.94
N SER A 139 -21.50 -0.24 -39.52
CA SER A 139 -20.32 0.13 -40.31
C SER A 139 -19.07 -0.23 -39.53
N ARG A 140 -18.35 -1.24 -40.01
CA ARG A 140 -17.05 -1.61 -39.47
C ARG A 140 -16.21 -0.34 -39.45
N ILE A 141 -15.71 0.03 -38.28
CA ILE A 141 -14.75 1.12 -38.18
C ILE A 141 -13.48 0.61 -38.88
N ASP A 142 -13.13 1.22 -40.00
CA ASP A 142 -11.90 0.89 -40.72
C ASP A 142 -10.71 1.02 -39.78
N GLY A 143 -9.86 -0.02 -39.76
CA GLY A 143 -8.71 -0.12 -38.85
C GLY A 143 -8.97 -0.76 -37.49
N LEU A 144 -10.23 -1.08 -37.13
CA LEU A 144 -10.58 -1.75 -35.86
C LEU A 144 -11.04 -3.21 -36.03
N ILE A 145 -10.97 -3.75 -37.24
CA ILE A 145 -11.35 -5.14 -37.53
C ILE A 145 -10.33 -6.08 -36.87
N ASN A 146 -10.78 -7.02 -36.04
CA ASN A 146 -9.95 -7.99 -35.30
C ASN A 146 -8.95 -7.39 -34.29
N GLN A 147 -9.14 -6.15 -33.83
CA GLN A 147 -8.31 -5.63 -32.73
C GLN A 147 -8.94 -6.06 -31.39
N VAL A 148 -8.35 -7.08 -30.77
CA VAL A 148 -8.63 -7.43 -29.38
C VAL A 148 -7.82 -6.48 -28.50
N PHE A 149 -8.49 -5.66 -27.69
CA PHE A 149 -7.81 -4.93 -26.64
C PHE A 149 -7.34 -5.93 -25.59
N THR A 150 -6.06 -6.25 -25.63
CA THR A 150 -5.37 -6.93 -24.54
C THR A 150 -4.78 -5.84 -23.67
N PRO A 151 -5.40 -5.49 -22.52
CA PRO A 151 -4.80 -4.51 -21.62
C PRO A 151 -3.41 -5.01 -21.23
N LYS A 152 -2.41 -4.12 -21.23
CA LYS A 152 -1.07 -4.50 -20.79
C LYS A 152 -1.08 -4.92 -19.31
N TYR A 153 -2.08 -4.44 -18.56
CA TYR A 153 -2.27 -4.70 -17.14
C TYR A 153 -3.71 -5.17 -16.92
N SER A 154 -3.86 -6.45 -16.59
CA SER A 154 -5.14 -7.04 -16.17
C SER A 154 -5.07 -7.31 -14.68
N ASP A 155 -6.18 -6.99 -14.01
CA ASP A 155 -6.56 -7.37 -12.64
C ASP A 155 -6.40 -6.25 -11.59
N MET A 156 -7.56 -5.77 -11.13
CA MET A 156 -7.83 -5.55 -9.70
C MET A 156 -8.01 -6.93 -9.04
#